data_AF-A0A5A7SCE4-F1
#
_entry.id   AF-A0A5A7SCE4-F1
#
_cell.length_a   1.000
_cell.length_b   1.000
_cell.length_c   1.000
_cell.angle_alpha   90.00
_cell.angle_beta   90.00
_cell.angle_gamma   90.00
#
_symmetry.space_group_name_H-M   'P 1'
#
loop_
_entity.id
_entity.type
_entity.pdbx_description
1 polymer ?
#
loop_
_entity_poly.entity_id
_entity_poly.type
_entity_poly.pdbx_seq_one_letter_code
_entity_poly.pdbx_strand_id
1 'polypeptide(L)'
;MPSIASAAPAGFSVSGNLQPIAGFTALHIVANGQRAADGTTSGAYRANGQLQNLSLPLAVDGPITCLEVTGSTVSFVYPIEQTEPALVPAPLSNAAAIQITVTKGADGQPNHVGLIGPMATGAFNGCAPGPTPFVFDGDVDLQGG
;
A
#
# COMPACT_ATOMS: atom_id res chain seq x y z
N MET A 1 -29.93 -8.87 -18.11
CA MET A 1 -29.27 -7.79 -17.33
C MET A 1 -28.12 -8.46 -16.59
N PRO A 2 -26.85 -8.10 -16.82
CA PRO A 2 -25.74 -8.75 -16.13
C PRO A 2 -25.71 -8.25 -14.68
N SER A 3 -25.76 -9.17 -13.72
CA SER A 3 -25.54 -8.88 -12.31
C SER A 3 -24.09 -8.41 -12.14
N ILE A 4 -23.89 -7.14 -11.86
CA ILE A 4 -22.65 -6.65 -11.28
C ILE A 4 -22.49 -7.36 -9.93
N ALA A 5 -21.50 -8.25 -9.83
CA ALA A 5 -21.10 -8.76 -8.53
C ALA A 5 -20.54 -7.55 -7.77
N SER A 6 -21.37 -6.93 -6.92
CA SER A 6 -20.92 -5.92 -5.97
C SER A 6 -19.88 -6.57 -5.09
N ALA A 7 -18.61 -6.28 -5.36
CA ALA A 7 -17.53 -6.61 -4.44
C ALA A 7 -17.91 -5.98 -3.10
N ALA A 8 -17.87 -6.77 -2.02
CA ALA A 8 -18.23 -6.28 -0.70
C ALA A 8 -17.42 -5.00 -0.41
N PRO A 9 -18.06 -3.95 0.13
CA PRO A 9 -17.35 -2.73 0.49
C PRO A 9 -16.25 -3.10 1.49
N ALA A 10 -15.02 -2.71 1.16
CA ALA A 10 -13.84 -3.04 1.95
C ALA A 10 -12.98 -1.79 2.13
N GLY A 11 -12.76 -1.38 3.38
CA GLY A 11 -11.86 -0.32 3.77
C GLY A 11 -10.57 -0.86 4.37
N PHE A 12 -9.52 -0.07 4.33
CA PHE A 12 -8.34 -0.31 5.14
C PHE A 12 -7.73 1.02 5.57
N SER A 13 -7.12 1.02 6.75
CA SER A 13 -6.30 2.10 7.26
C SER A 13 -5.05 1.47 7.86
N VAL A 14 -3.90 1.80 7.29
CA VAL A 14 -2.59 1.30 7.71
C VAL A 14 -1.73 2.49 8.05
N SER A 15 -1.18 2.51 9.25
CA SER A 15 -0.35 3.63 9.72
C SER A 15 0.77 3.08 10.58
N GLY A 16 2.00 3.10 10.07
CA GLY A 16 3.11 2.47 10.76
C GLY A 16 4.44 2.60 10.07
N ASN A 17 5.45 2.00 10.69
CA ASN A 17 6.83 2.01 10.24
C ASN A 17 7.20 0.61 9.74
N LEU A 18 7.63 0.54 8.48
CA LEU A 18 8.37 -0.61 7.99
C LEU A 18 9.75 -0.62 8.63
N GLN A 19 10.00 -1.70 9.37
CA GLN A 19 11.27 -1.99 9.99
C GLN A 19 11.86 -3.24 9.33
N PRO A 20 12.81 -3.09 8.39
CA PRO A 20 13.49 -4.24 7.81
C PRO A 20 14.46 -4.86 8.82
N ILE A 21 14.89 -4.09 9.81
CA ILE A 21 15.79 -4.47 10.89
C ILE A 21 15.24 -3.84 12.17
N ALA A 22 15.26 -4.57 13.28
CA ALA A 22 14.77 -4.07 14.57
C ALA A 22 15.45 -2.75 14.96
N GLY A 23 14.65 -1.71 15.24
CA GLY A 23 15.16 -0.37 15.57
C GLY A 23 15.55 0.51 14.39
N PHE A 24 15.36 0.05 13.14
CA PHE A 24 15.59 0.84 11.93
C PHE A 24 14.29 1.11 11.19
N THR A 25 13.82 2.37 11.20
CA THR A 25 12.68 2.80 10.39
C THR A 25 13.14 3.08 8.97
N ALA A 26 12.75 2.23 8.02
CA ALA A 26 13.06 2.44 6.60
C ALA A 26 11.97 3.24 5.88
N LEU A 27 10.70 2.99 6.19
CA LEU A 27 9.58 3.71 5.61
C LEU A 27 8.47 3.88 6.63
N HIS A 28 8.03 5.12 6.84
CA HIS A 28 6.76 5.40 7.48
C HIS A 28 5.66 5.36 6.42
N ILE A 29 4.72 4.43 6.56
CA ILE A 29 3.63 4.20 5.63
C ILE A 29 2.31 4.57 6.31
N VAL A 30 1.60 5.53 5.73
CA VAL A 30 0.24 5.91 6.08
C VAL A 30 -0.62 5.75 4.84
N ALA A 31 -1.48 4.76 4.85
CA ALA A 31 -2.28 4.36 3.70
C ALA A 31 -3.71 4.18 4.15
N ASN A 32 -4.64 4.86 3.48
CA ASN A 32 -6.07 4.64 3.72
C ASN A 32 -6.76 4.44 2.38
N GLY A 33 -7.59 3.42 2.31
CA GLY A 33 -8.27 3.03 1.09
C GLY A 33 -9.64 2.48 1.38
N GLN A 34 -10.54 2.62 0.42
CA GLN A 34 -11.84 1.98 0.44
C GLN A 34 -12.24 1.56 -0.97
N ARG A 35 -12.82 0.38 -1.06
CA ARG A 35 -13.55 -0.12 -2.20
C ARG A 35 -15.02 0.07 -1.91
N ALA A 36 -15.70 0.80 -2.78
CA ALA A 36 -17.15 0.90 -2.77
C ALA A 36 -17.81 -0.34 -3.40
N ALA A 37 -19.10 -0.54 -3.12
CA ALA A 37 -19.87 -1.70 -3.58
C ALA A 37 -20.07 -1.77 -5.11
N ASP A 38 -19.75 -0.69 -5.82
CA ASP A 38 -19.70 -0.60 -7.28
C ASP A 38 -18.36 -1.08 -7.87
N GLY A 39 -17.39 -1.43 -7.02
CA GLY A 39 -16.04 -1.83 -7.41
C GLY A 39 -15.05 -0.67 -7.51
N THR A 40 -15.49 0.58 -7.30
CA THR A 40 -14.62 1.77 -7.35
C THR A 40 -13.70 1.79 -6.12
N THR A 41 -12.39 1.87 -6.34
CA THR A 41 -11.40 2.03 -5.28
C THR A 41 -10.98 3.50 -5.16
N SER A 42 -11.04 4.05 -3.95
CA SER A 42 -10.53 5.37 -3.62
C SER A 42 -9.63 5.28 -2.40
N GLY A 43 -8.60 6.11 -2.34
CA GLY A 43 -7.68 6.09 -1.21
C GLY A 43 -6.57 7.10 -1.39
N ALA A 44 -5.91 7.40 -0.28
CA ALA A 44 -4.69 8.19 -0.27
C ALA A 44 -3.59 7.34 0.34
N TYR A 45 -2.42 7.36 -0.29
CA TYR A 45 -1.23 6.74 0.23
C TYR A 45 -0.19 7.82 0.53
N ARG A 46 0.46 7.75 1.68
CA ARG A 46 1.59 8.61 2.04
C ARG A 46 2.68 7.72 2.58
N ALA A 47 3.81 7.70 1.89
CA ALA A 47 5.00 7.01 2.36
C ALA A 47 6.14 7.99 2.56
N ASN A 48 6.57 8.13 3.81
CA ASN A 48 7.75 8.90 4.11
C ASN A 48 8.89 7.91 4.29
N GLY A 49 9.68 7.73 3.22
CA GLY A 49 10.86 6.86 3.27
C GLY A 49 12.04 7.56 3.92
N GLN A 50 12.78 6.85 4.76
CA GLN A 50 14.05 7.32 5.30
C GLN A 50 15.16 6.35 4.87
N LEU A 51 15.94 6.74 3.87
CA LEU A 51 17.02 5.92 3.34
C LEU A 51 18.37 6.46 3.84
N GLN A 52 19.00 5.77 4.81
CA GLN A 52 20.40 5.96 5.23
C GLN A 52 20.87 7.42 5.49
N ASN A 53 19.96 8.33 5.87
CA ASN A 53 20.12 9.77 6.18
C ASN A 53 19.38 10.74 5.24
N LEU A 54 18.65 10.24 4.24
CA LEU A 54 17.73 11.04 3.42
C LEU A 54 16.30 10.73 3.85
N SER A 55 15.66 11.66 4.56
CA SER A 55 14.20 11.72 4.60
C SER A 55 13.74 12.07 3.20
N LEU A 56 13.18 11.09 2.50
CA LEU A 56 12.46 11.23 1.25
C LEU A 56 10.99 11.40 1.64
N PRO A 57 10.47 12.64 1.76
CA PRO A 57 9.06 12.87 2.01
C PRO A 57 8.27 12.53 0.73
N LEU A 58 8.31 11.26 0.31
CA LEU A 58 7.65 10.72 -0.87
C LEU A 58 6.13 10.70 -0.64
N ALA A 59 5.54 11.88 -0.54
CA ALA A 59 4.11 12.06 -0.57
C ALA A 59 3.67 11.76 -1.99
N VAL A 60 3.09 10.59 -2.18
CA VAL A 60 2.59 10.13 -3.47
C VAL A 60 1.09 10.08 -3.35
N ASP A 61 0.38 11.12 -3.78
CA ASP A 61 -1.09 11.14 -3.80
C ASP A 61 -1.59 10.54 -5.12
N GLY A 62 -2.73 9.84 -5.10
CA GLY A 62 -3.22 9.10 -6.25
C GLY A 62 -4.20 7.97 -5.95
N PRO A 63 -4.94 7.48 -6.95
CA PRO A 63 -5.98 6.49 -6.76
C PRO A 63 -5.37 5.09 -6.57
N ILE A 64 -5.87 4.35 -5.58
CA ILE A 64 -5.59 2.93 -5.47
C ILE A 64 -6.17 2.24 -6.69
N THR A 65 -5.32 1.64 -7.52
CA THR A 65 -5.75 0.96 -8.76
C THR A 65 -6.28 -0.45 -8.50
N CYS A 66 -5.81 -1.07 -7.42
CA CYS A 66 -6.22 -2.40 -7.01
C CYS A 66 -6.10 -2.54 -5.49
N LEU A 67 -7.12 -3.09 -4.86
CA LEU A 67 -7.22 -3.32 -3.42
C LEU A 67 -7.71 -4.75 -3.19
N GLU A 68 -7.03 -5.54 -2.37
CA GLU A 68 -7.45 -6.89 -2.05
C GLU A 68 -7.29 -7.10 -0.56
N VAL A 69 -8.40 -7.40 0.12
CA VAL A 69 -8.39 -7.77 1.54
C VAL A 69 -8.72 -9.25 1.60
N THR A 70 -7.80 -10.04 2.16
CA THR A 70 -7.94 -11.48 2.38
C THR A 70 -7.68 -11.78 3.84
N GLY A 71 -8.75 -11.96 4.61
CA GLY A 71 -8.66 -12.22 6.06
C GLY A 71 -7.94 -11.08 6.78
N SER A 72 -6.80 -11.38 7.40
CA SER A 72 -5.96 -10.39 8.10
C SER A 72 -4.92 -9.70 7.20
N THR A 73 -4.93 -9.95 5.89
CA THR A 73 -3.96 -9.37 4.96
C THR A 73 -4.64 -8.42 3.98
N VAL A 74 -4.07 -7.24 3.80
CA VAL A 74 -4.45 -6.30 2.74
C VAL A 74 -3.31 -6.14 1.77
N SER A 75 -3.62 -6.09 0.48
CA SER A 75 -2.67 -5.85 -0.58
C SER A 75 -3.24 -4.82 -1.53
N PHE A 76 -2.46 -3.79 -1.84
CA PHE A 76 -2.90 -2.73 -2.72
C PHE A 76 -1.79 -2.30 -3.66
N VAL A 77 -2.17 -2.02 -4.89
CA VAL A 77 -1.26 -1.53 -5.94
C VAL A 77 -1.50 -0.05 -6.13
N TYR A 78 -0.39 0.69 -6.11
CA TYR A 78 -0.41 2.14 -6.10
C TYR A 78 0.54 2.72 -7.16
N PRO A 79 0.02 3.50 -8.12
CA PRO A 79 0.85 4.22 -9.08
C PRO A 79 1.56 5.42 -8.43
N ILE A 80 2.82 5.62 -8.77
CA ILE A 80 3.61 6.76 -8.32
C ILE A 80 3.26 7.96 -9.20
N GLU A 81 2.28 8.76 -8.80
CA GLU A 81 1.87 9.95 -9.57
C GLU A 81 2.78 11.15 -9.31
N GLN A 82 3.09 11.43 -8.05
CA GLN A 82 3.95 12.54 -7.66
C GLN A 82 4.89 12.11 -6.54
N THR A 83 6.06 12.72 -6.48
CA THR A 83 7.01 12.55 -5.38
C THR A 83 7.44 13.93 -4.95
N GLU A 84 7.48 14.19 -3.64
CA GLU A 84 8.01 15.44 -3.10
C GLU A 84 9.34 15.15 -2.38
N PRO A 85 10.44 15.88 -2.64
CA PRO A 85 10.66 16.72 -3.83
C PRO A 85 10.56 15.88 -5.12
N ALA A 86 10.36 16.53 -6.27
CA ALA A 86 10.24 15.88 -7.58
C ALA A 86 11.56 15.19 -7.99
N LEU A 87 11.82 14.02 -7.42
CA LEU A 87 13.01 13.20 -7.64
C LEU A 87 12.87 12.37 -8.91
N VAL A 88 11.64 12.14 -9.38
CA VAL A 88 11.35 11.50 -10.65
C VAL A 88 10.98 12.58 -11.67
N PRO A 89 11.63 12.62 -12.85
CA PRO A 89 11.20 13.50 -13.93
C PRO A 89 9.73 13.22 -14.25
N ALA A 90 8.93 14.28 -14.41
CA ALA A 90 7.49 14.24 -14.71
C ALA A 90 7.02 13.16 -15.72
N PRO A 91 7.77 12.74 -16.77
CA PRO A 91 7.37 11.61 -17.62
C PRO A 91 7.38 10.23 -16.95
N LEU A 92 7.95 10.07 -15.75
CA LEU A 92 7.90 8.83 -14.96
C LEU A 92 6.79 8.84 -13.90
N SER A 93 6.12 9.99 -13.70
CA SER A 93 4.83 10.07 -13.00
C SER A 93 3.82 9.18 -13.71
N ASN A 94 3.12 8.31 -12.97
CA ASN A 94 2.24 7.26 -13.48
C ASN A 94 2.91 6.13 -14.31
N ALA A 95 4.23 6.17 -14.51
CA ALA A 95 4.94 5.08 -15.18
C ALA A 95 5.27 3.94 -14.22
N ALA A 96 5.57 4.24 -12.95
CA ALA A 96 5.90 3.24 -11.93
C ALA A 96 4.75 3.04 -10.95
N ALA A 97 4.57 1.82 -10.45
CA ALA A 97 3.72 1.50 -9.31
C ALA A 97 4.49 0.66 -8.29
N ILE A 98 3.97 0.68 -7.07
CA ILE A 98 4.38 -0.19 -5.98
C ILE A 98 3.16 -0.96 -5.51
N GLN A 99 3.34 -2.25 -5.29
CA GLN A 99 2.40 -3.06 -4.54
C GLN A 99 2.87 -3.16 -3.11
N ILE A 100 1.98 -2.87 -2.18
CA ILE A 100 2.23 -2.99 -0.75
C ILE A 100 1.25 -4.01 -0.21
N THR A 101 1.79 -5.04 0.45
CA THR A 101 1.02 -6.03 1.16
C THR A 101 1.29 -5.88 2.65
N VAL A 102 0.25 -5.73 3.46
CA VAL A 102 0.34 -5.65 4.91
C VAL A 102 -0.49 -6.78 5.49
N THR A 103 0.14 -7.61 6.30
CA THR A 103 -0.48 -8.69 7.06
C THR A 103 -0.58 -8.24 8.51
N LYS A 104 -1.80 -8.12 9.01
CA LYS A 104 -2.05 -7.88 10.43
C LYS A 104 -1.67 -9.14 11.22
N GLY A 105 -0.81 -8.96 12.21
CA GLY A 105 -0.45 -10.01 13.16
C GLY A 105 -1.63 -10.37 14.05
N ALA A 106 -1.74 -11.64 14.42
CA ALA A 106 -2.73 -12.15 15.37
C ALA A 106 -2.04 -12.62 16.66
N ASP A 107 -2.77 -12.61 17.77
CA ASP A 107 -2.34 -13.19 19.06
C ASP A 107 -1.02 -12.61 19.60
N GLY A 108 -0.84 -11.30 19.50
CA GLY A 108 0.36 -10.60 19.98
C GLY A 108 1.58 -10.71 19.05
N GLN A 109 1.44 -11.30 17.87
CA GLN A 109 2.45 -11.23 16.82
C GLN A 109 2.49 -9.83 16.19
N PRO A 110 3.67 -9.33 15.79
CA PRO A 110 3.79 -8.06 15.09
C PRO A 110 3.09 -8.13 13.73
N ASN A 111 2.70 -6.97 13.21
CA ASN A 111 2.25 -6.90 11.82
C ASN A 111 3.45 -7.08 10.89
N HIS A 112 3.18 -7.51 9.67
CA HIS A 112 4.19 -7.73 8.64
C HIS A 112 3.84 -6.95 7.37
N VAL A 113 4.86 -6.51 6.64
CA VAL A 113 4.70 -5.76 5.39
C VAL A 113 5.66 -6.29 4.32
N GLY A 114 5.19 -6.25 3.08
CA GLY A 114 5.94 -6.57 1.88
C GLY A 114 5.76 -5.44 0.86
N LEU A 115 6.84 -5.09 0.18
CA LEU A 115 6.80 -4.16 -0.94
C LEU A 115 7.33 -4.86 -2.18
N ILE A 116 6.57 -4.74 -3.27
CA ILE A 116 6.92 -5.23 -4.60
C ILE A 116 6.90 -4.01 -5.54
N GLY A 117 8.04 -3.69 -6.15
CA GLY A 117 8.22 -2.51 -6.99
C GLY A 117 9.46 -1.70 -6.61
N PRO A 118 9.69 -0.51 -7.20
CA PRO A 118 8.89 0.13 -8.25
C PRO A 118 9.05 -0.56 -9.61
N MET A 119 7.94 -0.92 -10.23
CA MET A 119 7.89 -1.50 -11.59
C MET A 119 6.88 -0.75 -12.45
N ALA A 120 6.87 -0.97 -13.76
CA ALA A 120 5.89 -0.33 -14.64
C ALA A 120 4.46 -0.61 -14.15
N THR A 121 3.57 0.38 -14.14
CA THR A 121 2.17 0.22 -13.72
C THR A 121 1.47 -0.95 -14.42
N GLY A 122 1.72 -1.12 -15.72
CA GLY A 122 1.21 -2.25 -16.51
C GLY A 122 1.85 -3.62 -16.23
N ALA A 123 2.90 -3.70 -15.41
CA ALA A 123 3.49 -4.97 -14.99
C ALA A 123 2.70 -5.65 -13.86
N PHE A 124 1.91 -4.88 -13.10
CA PHE A 124 1.08 -5.40 -12.02
C PHE A 124 -0.19 -6.03 -12.57
N ASN A 125 -0.15 -7.35 -12.79
CA ASN A 125 -1.33 -8.13 -13.16
C ASN A 125 -2.08 -8.56 -11.88
N GLY A 126 -2.79 -7.60 -11.27
CA GLY A 126 -3.57 -7.80 -10.05
C GLY A 126 -2.87 -7.31 -8.77
N CYS A 127 -3.56 -7.46 -7.64
CA CYS A 127 -3.07 -7.06 -6.31
C CYS A 127 -3.15 -8.19 -5.28
N ALA A 128 -3.07 -9.45 -5.74
CA ALA A 128 -3.03 -10.60 -4.85
C ALA A 128 -1.92 -10.44 -3.79
N PRO A 129 -2.18 -10.74 -2.51
CA PRO A 129 -1.23 -10.52 -1.43
C PRO A 129 0.10 -11.23 -1.67
N GLY A 130 1.17 -10.44 -1.67
CA GLY A 130 2.55 -10.91 -1.79
C GLY A 130 3.14 -11.31 -0.43
N PRO A 131 4.36 -11.86 -0.42
CA PRO A 131 5.07 -12.17 0.82
C PRO A 131 5.36 -10.90 1.63
N THR A 132 5.22 -10.98 2.95
CA THR A 132 5.43 -9.88 3.90
C THR A 132 6.64 -10.15 4.81
N PRO A 133 7.88 -10.07 4.29
CA PRO A 133 9.08 -10.45 5.04
C PRO A 133 9.50 -9.44 6.12
N PHE A 134 9.03 -8.19 6.03
CA PHE A 134 9.45 -7.12 6.93
C PHE A 134 8.47 -6.95 8.09
N VAL A 135 8.98 -6.55 9.24
CA VAL A 135 8.13 -6.21 10.38
C VAL A 135 7.51 -4.84 10.14
N PHE A 136 6.22 -4.74 10.41
CA PHE A 136 5.45 -3.50 10.36
C PHE A 136 5.04 -3.13 11.77
N ASP A 137 5.67 -2.08 12.30
CA ASP A 137 5.36 -1.54 13.61
C ASP A 137 4.34 -0.40 13.44
N GLY A 138 3.08 -0.67 13.77
CA GLY A 138 2.02 0.32 13.64
C GLY A 138 0.62 -0.26 13.71
N ASP A 139 -0.35 0.57 13.36
CA ASP A 139 -1.76 0.22 13.34
C ASP A 139 -2.19 -0.26 11.95
N VAL A 140 -2.98 -1.33 11.94
CA VAL A 140 -3.54 -1.97 10.74
C VAL A 140 -5.01 -2.22 11.02
N ASP A 141 -5.86 -1.32 10.55
CA ASP A 141 -7.32 -1.46 10.60
C ASP A 141 -7.81 -1.95 9.24
N LEU A 142 -8.41 -3.13 9.20
CA LEU A 142 -9.02 -3.69 8.01
C LEU A 142 -10.52 -3.73 8.22
N GLN A 143 -11.26 -3.05 7.36
CA GLN A 143 -12.72 -3.01 7.38
C GLN A 143 -13.28 -3.74 6.17
N GLY A 144 -14.25 -4.63 6.38
CA GLY A 144 -14.90 -5.33 5.28
C GLY A 144 -14.29 -6.71 5.00
N GLY A 145 -15.11 -7.71 5.34
CA GLY A 145 -15.01 -9.13 5.03
C GLY A 145 -16.41 -9.71 5.15
#